data_AF-A0A293N863-F1
#
_entry.id   AF-A0A293N863-F1
#
_cell.length_a   1.000
_cell.length_b   1.000
_cell.length_c   1.000
_cell.angle_alpha   90.00
_cell.angle_beta   90.00
_cell.angle_gamma   90.00
#
_symmetry.space_group_name_H-M   'P 1'
#
loop_
_entity.id
_entity.type
_entity.pdbx_description
1 polymer ?
#
loop_
_entity_poly.entity_id
_entity_poly.type
_entity_poly.pdbx_seq_one_letter_code
_entity_poly.pdbx_strand_id
1 'polypeptide(L)' 'MDKTKVVLFCKQSLSSTKDDIRIRNQPVSQVGTINYLGVTLDSSLLWKQHIDNVAKKVSRSCHTLFL' A
#
# COMPACT_ATOMS: atom_id res chain seq x y z
N MET A 1 -12.22 -13.50 -6.46
CA MET A 1 -12.13 -12.02 -6.32
C MET A 1 -10.89 -11.60 -5.54
N ASP A 2 -10.00 -12.53 -5.20
CA ASP A 2 -8.88 -12.34 -4.26
C ASP A 2 -7.82 -11.34 -4.74
N LYS A 3 -7.81 -11.05 -6.05
CA LYS A 3 -6.92 -10.07 -6.67
C LYS A 3 -7.44 -8.64 -6.56
N THR A 4 -8.76 -8.45 -6.47
CA THR A 4 -9.37 -7.12 -6.39
C THR A 4 -9.36 -6.66 -4.95
N LYS A 5 -8.79 -5.49 -4.70
CA LYS A 5 -8.70 -4.88 -3.38
C LYS A 5 -9.11 -3.44 -3.48
N VAL A 6 -9.74 -2.92 -2.42
CA VAL A 6 -10.08 -1.51 -2.32
C VAL A 6 -9.10 -0.83 -1.37
N VAL A 7 -8.67 0.38 -1.74
CA VAL A 7 -7.88 1.25 -0.86
C VAL A 7 -8.64 2.55 -0.72
N LEU A 8 -8.93 2.95 0.52
CA LEU A 8 -9.53 4.23 0.83
C LEU A 8 -8.43 5.20 1.23
N PHE A 9 -8.27 6.29 0.49
CA PHE A 9 -7.27 7.31 0.79
C PHE A 9 -7.89 8.41 1.65
N CYS A 10 -7.33 8.65 2.84
CA CYS A 10 -7.81 9.67 3.77
C CYS A 10 -6.68 10.24 4.63
N LYS A 11 -6.70 11.55 4.88
CA LYS A 11 -5.65 12.25 5.66
C LYS A 11 -5.72 11.99 7.16
N GLN A 12 -6.91 11.68 7.68
CA GLN A 12 -7.15 11.31 9.07
C GLN A 12 -7.64 9.87 9.10
N SER A 13 -7.17 9.09 10.08
CA SER A 13 -7.63 7.72 10.31
C SER A 13 -9.14 7.74 10.59
N LEU A 14 -9.94 7.45 9.56
CA LEU A 14 -11.35 7.13 9.70
C LEU A 14 -11.41 5.76 10.37
N SER A 15 -11.26 5.76 11.69
CA SER A 15 -11.05 4.57 12.52
C SER A 15 -12.16 3.52 12.48
N SER A 16 -13.25 3.65 11.69
CA SER A 16 -14.39 2.73 11.84
C SER A 16 -15.32 2.51 10.65
N THR A 17 -15.16 3.14 9.49
CA THR A 17 -16.02 2.82 8.34
C THR A 17 -15.37 1.75 7.49
N LYS A 18 -15.55 0.47 7.89
CA LYS A 18 -15.43 -0.65 6.95
C LYS A 18 -16.63 -0.57 6.02
N ASP A 19 -16.47 0.14 4.91
CA ASP A 19 -17.52 0.24 3.91
C ASP A 19 -17.76 -1.15 3.29
N ASP A 20 -19.03 -1.58 3.23
CA ASP A 20 -19.42 -2.84 2.58
C ASP A 20 -19.39 -2.67 1.05
N ILE A 21 -18.18 -2.61 0.50
CA ILE A 21 -17.98 -2.44 -0.94
C ILE A 21 -18.10 -3.81 -1.61
N ARG A 22 -19.16 -3.94 -2.42
CA ARG A 22 -19.48 -5.18 -3.14
C ARG A 22 -19.36 -4.97 -4.64
N ILE A 23 -18.62 -5.82 -5.33
CA ILE A 23 -18.57 -5.87 -6.79
C ILE A 23 -19.32 -7.13 -7.22
N ARG A 24 -20.38 -6.98 -8.03
CA ARG A 24 -21.27 -8.10 -8.44
C ARG A 24 -21.79 -8.89 -7.23
N ASN A 25 -22.21 -8.18 -6.18
CA ASN A 25 -22.67 -8.72 -4.89
C ASN A 25 -21.61 -9.51 -4.08
N GLN A 26 -20.35 -9.56 -4.54
CA GLN A 26 -19.24 -10.19 -3.83
C GLN A 26 -18.48 -9.12 -3.02
N PRO A 27 -18.25 -9.33 -1.71
CA PRO A 27 -17.53 -8.37 -0.88
C PRO A 27 -16.07 -8.29 -1.31
N VAL A 28 -15.51 -7.09 -1.29
CA VAL A 28 -14.11 -6.85 -1.65
C VAL A 28 -13.34 -6.42 -0.42
N SER A 29 -12.14 -6.99 -0.23
CA SER A 29 -11.30 -6.65 0.92
C SER A 29 -10.75 -5.23 0.79
N GLN A 30 -10.99 -4.40 1.80
CA GLN A 30 -10.31 -3.12 1.98
C GLN A 30 -8.93 -3.33 2.59
N VAL A 31 -7.90 -2.73 2.01
CA VAL A 31 -6.51 -2.79 2.53
C VAL A 31 -5.97 -1.38 2.75
N GLY A 32 -5.17 -1.21 3.80
CA GLY A 32 -4.52 0.06 4.12
C GLY A 32 -3.35 0.38 3.19
N THR A 33 -2.63 -0.64 2.73
CA THR A 33 -1.44 -0.44 1.89
C THR A 33 -1.50 -1.36 0.67
N ILE A 34 -1.12 -0.85 -0.51
CA ILE A 34 -1.09 -1.60 -1.76
C ILE A 34 0.19 -1.33 -2.55
N ASN A 35 0.70 -2.36 -3.22
CA ASN A 35 1.72 -2.20 -4.25
C ASN A 35 1.04 -2.13 -5.62
N TYR A 36 1.21 -1.01 -6.31
CA TYR A 36 0.64 -0.77 -7.63
C TYR A 36 1.72 -0.21 -8.56
N LEU A 37 1.98 -0.91 -9.68
CA LEU A 37 2.99 -0.52 -10.67
C LEU A 37 4.39 -0.24 -10.08
N GLY A 38 4.80 -0.98 -9.05
CA GLY A 38 6.10 -0.80 -8.40
C GLY A 38 6.15 0.29 -7.32
N VAL A 39 5.03 0.96 -7.06
CA VAL A 39 4.89 1.97 -6.02
C VAL A 39 4.11 1.40 -4.84
N THR A 40 4.58 1.66 -3.62
CA THR A 40 3.86 1.29 -2.39
C THR A 40 3.03 2.48 -1.94
N LEU A 41 1.71 2.36 -2.01
CA LEU A 41 0.76 3.39 -1.61
C LEU A 41 0.11 3.00 -0.29
N ASP A 42 0.13 3.92 0.67
CA ASP A 42 -0.59 3.77 1.94
C ASP A 42 -1.89 4.59 1.93
N SER A 43 -2.85 4.21 2.76
CA SER A 43 -4.16 4.86 2.90
C SER A 43 -4.04 6.32 3.33
N SER A 44 -2.97 6.66 4.05
CA SER A 44 -2.65 8.03 4.42
C SER A 44 -1.93 8.84 3.32
N LEU A 45 -1.59 8.20 2.19
CA LEU A 45 -0.70 8.74 1.16
C LEU A 45 0.65 9.27 1.72
N LEU A 46 1.04 8.80 2.90
CA LEU A 46 2.36 9.04 3.46
C LEU A 46 3.32 8.08 2.77
N TRP A 47 4.05 8.57 1.76
CA TRP A 47 5.05 7.85 0.97
C TRP A 47 6.20 7.21 1.77
N LYS A 48 6.17 7.29 3.10
CA LYS A 48 7.18 6.81 4.03
C LYS A 48 7.56 5.36 3.78
N GLN A 49 6.59 4.45 3.70
CA GLN A 49 6.88 3.03 3.48
C GLN A 49 7.54 2.77 2.11
N HIS A 50 7.13 3.51 1.08
CA HIS A 50 7.77 3.42 -0.24
C HIS A 50 9.22 3.91 -0.19
N ILE A 51 9.44 5.09 0.39
CA ILE A 51 10.77 5.70 0.54
C ILE A 51 11.69 4.77 1.33
N ASP A 52 11.23 4.21 2.46
CA ASP A 52 11.99 3.28 3.28
C ASP A 52 12.39 2.02 2.49
N ASN A 53 11.47 1.49 1.68
CA ASN A 53 11.74 0.31 0.84
C ASN A 53 12.78 0.61 -0.24
N VAL A 54 12.68 1.76 -0.89
CA VAL A 54 13.64 2.21 -1.91
C VAL A 54 15.00 2.46 -1.28
N ALA A 55 15.06 3.19 -0.16
CA ALA A 55 16.30 3.47 0.57
C ALA A 55 17.03 2.19 0.99
N LYS A 56 16.29 1.19 1.53
CA LYS A 56 16.85 -0.13 1.87
C LYS A 56 17.36 -0.88 0.63
N LYS A 57 16.68 -0.76 -0.51
CA LYS A 57 17.11 -1.39 -1.76
C LYS A 57 18.42 -0.76 -2.25
N VAL A 58 18.48 0.57 -2.27
CA VAL A 58 19.69 1.33 -2.66
C VAL A 58 20.85 1.04 -1.73
N SER A 59 20.63 1.06 -0.41
CA SER A 59 21.67 0.77 0.59
C SER A 59 22.28 -0.62 0.39
N ARG A 60 21.45 -1.64 0.14
CA ARG A 60 21.93 -3.00 -0.15
C ARG A 60 22.71 -3.07 -1.46
N SER A 61 22.21 -2.47 -2.53
CA SER A 61 22.91 -2.41 -3.82
C SER A 61 24.25 -1.67 -3.71
N CYS A 62 24.30 -0.61 -2.92
CA CYS A 62 25.52 0.14 -2.64
C CYS A 62 26.52 -0.74 -1.88
N HIS A 63 26.09 -1.41 -0.81
CA HIS A 63 26.94 -2.32 -0.04
C HIS A 63 27.55 -3.44 -0.90
N THR A 64 26.79 -4.00 -1.85
CA THR A 64 27.31 -5.03 -2.77
C THR A 64 28.32 -4.52 -3.79
N LEU A 65 28.42 -3.20 -4.02
CA LEU A 65 29.42 -2.61 -4.91
C LEU A 65 30.76 -2.35 -4.20
N PHE A 66 30.74 -2.26 -2.86
CA PHE A 66 31.92 -2.00 -2.04
C PHE A 66 32.48 -3.26 -1.36
N LEU A 67 31.92 -4.43 -1.68
CA LEU A 67 32.39 -5.77 -1.31
C LEU A 67 33.02 -6.44 -2.53
#